data_AF-A0A8T0HSY1-F1
#
_entry.id   AF-A0A8T0HSY1-F1
#
_cell.length_a   1.000
_cell.length_b   1.000
_cell.length_c   1.000
_cell.angle_alpha   90.00
_cell.angle_beta   90.00
_cell.angle_gamma   90.00
#
_symmetry.space_group_name_H-M   'P 1'
#
loop_
_entity.id
_entity.type
_entity.pdbx_description
1 polymer ?
#
loop_
_entity_poly.entity_id
_entity_poly.type
_entity_poly.pdbx_seq_one_letter_code
_entity_poly.pdbx_strand_id
1 'polypeptide(L)'
;MCIVLHAYHSFCKSKAESFRADHDKLKQDLATATEAMQADLLEAELTACRSTIREALECHHHLKIAGRRVRSRIRWRAHGDLVTKEFFAAVKERPQTTPLSALKQADGSRITEVPAMEAAITDFYSRLYAGLPSSEAHLAAEEAMLRHIPPRFLQNCSPDQVAAFGAVPTKEELGDAIQLMARDRSPGPDGVLVEFYS
;
A
#
# COMPACT_ATOMS: atom_id res chain seq x y z
N MET A 1 31.77 -17.31 -28.26
CA MET A 1 30.51 -16.56 -28.04
C MET A 1 29.53 -17.28 -27.10
N CYS A 2 29.38 -18.62 -27.16
CA CYS A 2 28.44 -19.37 -26.30
C CYS A 2 28.74 -19.36 -24.78
N ILE A 3 30.00 -19.44 -24.35
CA ILE A 3 30.35 -19.58 -22.92
C ILE A 3 29.99 -18.32 -22.12
N VAL A 4 30.22 -17.14 -22.71
CA VAL A 4 29.94 -15.83 -22.07
C VAL A 4 28.44 -15.61 -21.90
N LEU A 5 27.63 -15.98 -22.90
CA LEU A 5 26.17 -15.91 -22.81
C LEU A 5 25.60 -16.86 -21.75
N HIS A 6 26.19 -18.06 -21.63
CA HIS A 6 25.77 -19.04 -20.62
C HIS A 6 26.08 -18.56 -19.19
N ALA A 7 27.29 -18.03 -18.96
CA ALA A 7 27.69 -17.47 -17.67
C ALA A 7 26.86 -16.22 -17.28
N TYR A 8 26.53 -15.37 -18.26
CA TYR A 8 25.66 -14.23 -18.02
C TYR A 8 24.23 -14.65 -17.65
N HIS A 9 23.69 -15.66 -18.34
CA HIS A 9 22.36 -16.18 -18.04
C HIS A 9 22.27 -16.81 -16.65
N SER A 10 23.28 -17.61 -16.25
CA SER A 10 23.31 -18.22 -14.92
C SER A 10 23.42 -17.17 -13.81
N PHE A 11 24.25 -16.14 -14.01
CA PHE A 11 24.35 -15.00 -13.09
C PHE A 11 23.00 -14.26 -12.95
N CYS A 12 22.33 -13.93 -14.06
CA CYS A 12 21.04 -13.27 -14.01
C CYS A 12 19.96 -14.12 -13.33
N LYS A 13 19.97 -15.44 -13.55
CA LYS A 13 19.06 -16.38 -12.89
C LYS A 13 19.29 -16.41 -11.38
N SER A 14 20.54 -16.60 -10.95
CA SER A 14 20.92 -16.61 -9.54
C SER A 14 20.55 -15.29 -8.84
N LYS A 15 20.82 -14.14 -9.48
CA LYS A 15 20.45 -12.83 -8.94
C LYS A 15 18.93 -12.66 -8.81
N ALA A 16 18.15 -13.17 -9.76
CA ALA A 16 16.69 -13.14 -9.69
C ALA A 16 16.13 -14.07 -8.59
N GLU A 17 16.77 -15.21 -8.34
CA GLU A 17 16.43 -16.11 -7.24
C GLU A 17 16.72 -15.48 -5.88
N SER A 18 17.92 -14.92 -5.69
CA SER A 18 18.27 -14.16 -4.47
C SER A 18 17.27 -13.03 -4.22
N PHE A 19 16.97 -12.22 -5.22
CA PHE A 19 16.04 -11.11 -5.08
C PHE A 19 14.61 -11.56 -4.69
N ARG A 20 14.16 -12.72 -5.18
CA ARG A 20 12.87 -13.30 -4.77
C ARG A 20 12.92 -13.80 -3.33
N ALA A 21 13.98 -14.52 -2.95
CA ALA A 21 14.17 -14.99 -1.59
C ALA A 21 14.20 -13.83 -0.57
N ASP A 22 14.92 -12.75 -0.89
CA ASP A 22 15.00 -11.56 -0.05
C ASP A 22 13.61 -10.89 0.12
N HIS A 23 12.86 -10.77 -0.98
CA HIS A 23 11.50 -10.22 -0.95
C HIS A 23 10.53 -11.10 -0.12
N ASP A 24 10.60 -12.42 -0.27
CA ASP A 24 9.72 -13.34 0.45
C ASP A 24 10.08 -13.36 1.95
N LYS A 25 11.37 -13.26 2.27
CA LYS A 25 11.86 -13.06 3.64
C LYS A 25 11.31 -11.75 4.25
N LEU A 26 11.44 -10.61 3.55
CA LEU A 26 10.90 -9.34 4.03
C LEU A 26 9.39 -9.38 4.30
N LYS A 27 8.62 -10.12 3.48
CA LYS A 27 7.20 -10.33 3.74
C LYS A 27 6.94 -11.15 5.00
N GLN A 28 7.72 -12.20 5.23
CA GLN A 28 7.60 -13.02 6.42
C GLN A 28 8.02 -12.26 7.70
N ASP A 29 9.08 -11.47 7.61
CA ASP A 29 9.56 -10.61 8.69
C ASP A 29 8.50 -9.55 9.03
N LEU A 30 7.86 -8.94 8.01
CA LEU A 30 6.77 -7.97 8.22
C LEU A 30 5.55 -8.61 8.89
N ALA A 31 5.18 -9.83 8.51
CA ALA A 31 4.09 -10.56 9.15
C ALA A 31 4.38 -10.80 10.64
N THR A 32 5.58 -11.32 10.94
CA THR A 32 6.05 -11.55 12.32
C THR A 32 6.06 -10.26 13.14
N ALA A 33 6.59 -9.17 12.59
CA ALA A 33 6.63 -7.87 13.27
C ALA A 33 5.22 -7.29 13.51
N THR A 34 4.27 -7.56 12.60
CA THR A 34 2.88 -7.13 12.75
C THR A 34 2.17 -7.91 13.86
N GLU A 35 2.41 -9.22 13.96
CA GLU A 35 1.88 -10.06 15.05
C GLU A 35 2.46 -9.64 16.40
N ALA A 36 3.76 -9.36 16.49
CA ALA A 36 4.40 -8.87 17.71
C ALA A 36 3.80 -7.53 18.17
N MET A 37 3.58 -6.58 17.26
CA MET A 37 2.96 -5.29 17.57
C MET A 37 1.48 -5.43 17.99
N GLN A 38 0.76 -6.44 17.51
CA GLN A 38 -0.62 -6.69 17.98
C GLN A 38 -0.67 -7.11 19.46
N ALA A 39 0.44 -7.64 20.01
CA ALA A 39 0.54 -7.94 21.44
C ALA A 39 0.85 -6.70 22.30
N ASP A 40 1.64 -5.75 21.77
CA ASP A 40 1.92 -4.46 22.42
C ASP A 40 1.96 -3.31 21.40
N LEU A 41 0.86 -2.55 21.33
CA LEU A 41 0.65 -1.48 20.36
C LEU A 41 1.44 -0.19 20.68
N LEU A 42 1.99 -0.06 21.89
CA LEU A 42 2.63 1.17 22.38
C LEU A 42 4.16 1.06 22.44
N GLU A 43 4.72 -0.10 22.12
CA GLU A 43 6.16 -0.30 22.12
C GLU A 43 6.82 0.40 20.92
N ALA A 44 7.56 1.48 21.21
CA ALA A 44 8.19 2.33 20.21
C ALA A 44 9.22 1.57 19.36
N GLU A 45 9.93 0.61 19.95
CA GLU A 45 10.94 -0.20 19.27
C GLU A 45 10.31 -1.17 18.25
N LEU A 46 9.20 -1.83 18.61
CA LEU A 46 8.44 -2.68 17.68
C LEU A 46 7.88 -1.87 16.52
N THR A 47 7.41 -0.66 16.79
CA THR A 47 6.86 0.25 15.77
C THR A 47 7.94 0.65 14.76
N ALA A 48 9.13 1.03 15.23
CA ALA A 48 10.27 1.39 14.40
C ALA A 48 10.81 0.19 13.59
N CYS A 49 10.90 -0.99 14.21
CA CYS A 49 11.30 -2.22 13.53
C CYS A 49 10.37 -2.52 12.35
N ARG A 50 9.05 -2.50 12.57
CA ARG A 50 8.06 -2.72 11.51
C ARG A 50 8.16 -1.69 10.39
N SER A 51 8.34 -0.39 10.71
CA SER A 51 8.45 0.64 9.67
C SER A 51 9.68 0.42 8.79
N THR A 52 10.83 0.06 9.38
CA THR A 52 12.05 -0.20 8.59
C THR A 52 11.91 -1.41 7.66
N ILE A 53 11.28 -2.50 8.12
CA ILE A 53 11.02 -3.69 7.28
C ILE A 53 10.07 -3.32 6.13
N ARG A 54 9.04 -2.51 6.42
CA ARG A 54 8.10 -2.04 5.41
C ARG A 54 8.80 -1.19 4.35
N GLU A 55 9.63 -0.24 4.74
CA GLU A 55 10.40 0.61 3.82
C GLU A 55 11.33 -0.23 2.93
N ALA A 56 11.99 -1.25 3.49
CA ALA A 56 12.83 -2.18 2.72
C ALA A 56 12.00 -2.98 1.69
N LEU A 57 10.80 -3.43 2.05
CA LEU A 57 9.89 -4.11 1.14
C LEU A 57 9.40 -3.18 0.02
N GLU A 58 9.07 -1.92 0.35
CA GLU A 58 8.70 -0.89 -0.63
C GLU A 58 9.86 -0.64 -1.61
N CYS A 59 11.11 -0.56 -1.14
CA CYS A 59 12.30 -0.46 -1.99
C CYS A 59 12.39 -1.64 -2.99
N HIS A 60 12.18 -2.87 -2.52
CA HIS A 60 12.12 -4.05 -3.40
C HIS A 60 10.99 -3.94 -4.45
N HIS A 61 9.81 -3.46 -4.07
CA HIS A 61 8.72 -3.22 -5.00
C HIS A 61 9.08 -2.18 -6.06
N HIS A 62 9.70 -1.07 -5.66
CA HIS A 62 10.18 -0.04 -6.58
C HIS A 62 11.20 -0.59 -7.58
N LEU A 63 12.20 -1.36 -7.13
CA LEU A 63 13.18 -2.01 -8.01
C LEU A 63 12.51 -2.97 -9.00
N LYS A 64 11.53 -3.76 -8.54
CA LYS A 64 10.76 -4.68 -9.39
C LYS A 64 9.98 -3.92 -10.47
N ILE A 65 9.32 -2.81 -10.11
CA ILE A 65 8.59 -1.95 -11.05
C ILE A 65 9.54 -1.31 -12.04
N ALA A 66 10.67 -0.74 -11.59
CA ALA A 66 11.69 -0.15 -12.44
C ALA A 66 12.21 -1.16 -13.49
N GLY A 67 12.52 -2.39 -13.05
CA GLY A 67 12.91 -3.46 -13.96
C GLY A 67 11.82 -3.83 -14.97
N ARG A 68 10.55 -3.82 -14.57
CA ARG A 68 9.42 -4.01 -15.52
C ARG A 68 9.31 -2.85 -16.51
N ARG A 69 9.47 -1.60 -16.07
CA ARG A 69 9.46 -0.40 -16.94
C ARG A 69 10.54 -0.49 -18.03
N VAL A 70 11.78 -0.83 -17.66
CA VAL A 70 12.89 -0.98 -18.62
C VAL A 70 12.59 -2.07 -19.65
N ARG A 71 12.19 -3.26 -19.21
CA ARG A 71 11.84 -4.37 -20.12
C ARG A 71 10.65 -4.04 -21.02
N SER A 72 9.65 -3.35 -20.49
CA SER A 72 8.49 -2.90 -21.27
C SER A 72 8.91 -1.95 -22.39
N ARG A 73 9.74 -0.94 -22.08
CA ARG A 73 10.27 0.01 -23.07
C ARG A 73 11.11 -0.67 -24.16
N ILE A 74 12.01 -1.58 -23.78
CA ILE A 74 12.82 -2.36 -24.74
C ILE A 74 11.91 -3.19 -25.65
N ARG A 75 10.89 -3.85 -25.07
CA ARG A 75 9.95 -4.68 -25.82
C ARG A 75 9.10 -3.87 -26.79
N TRP A 76 8.53 -2.75 -26.33
CA TRP A 76 7.77 -1.83 -27.19
C TRP A 76 8.60 -1.34 -28.37
N ARG A 77 9.87 -0.95 -28.13
CA ARG A 77 10.78 -0.57 -29.23
C ARG A 77 11.05 -1.71 -30.21
N ALA A 78 11.11 -2.95 -29.73
CA ALA A 78 11.43 -4.11 -30.56
C ALA A 78 10.22 -4.69 -31.31
N HIS A 79 9.02 -4.63 -30.74
CA HIS A 79 7.83 -5.34 -31.23
C HIS A 79 6.60 -4.45 -31.47
N GLY A 80 6.65 -3.17 -31.09
CA GLY A 80 5.48 -2.28 -31.15
C GLY A 80 4.33 -2.74 -30.26
N ASP A 81 3.10 -2.44 -30.68
CA ASP A 81 1.86 -2.80 -29.99
C ASP A 81 1.37 -4.21 -30.36
N LEU A 82 2.27 -5.19 -30.22
CA LEU A 82 1.92 -6.59 -30.44
C LEU A 82 1.50 -7.23 -29.12
N VAL A 83 0.41 -8.01 -29.19
CA VAL A 83 -0.05 -8.80 -28.06
C VAL A 83 0.93 -9.95 -27.82
N THR A 84 1.80 -9.79 -26.82
CA THR A 84 2.89 -10.73 -26.52
C THR A 84 2.53 -11.70 -25.39
N LYS A 85 3.19 -12.87 -25.35
CA LYS A 85 3.05 -13.86 -24.27
C LYS A 85 3.25 -13.22 -22.89
N GLU A 86 4.10 -12.22 -22.82
CA GLU A 86 4.43 -11.52 -21.58
C GLU A 86 3.42 -10.45 -21.20
N PHE A 87 2.69 -9.86 -22.14
CA PHE A 87 1.49 -9.06 -21.84
C PHE A 87 0.48 -9.95 -21.11
N PHE A 88 0.19 -11.13 -21.68
CA PHE A 88 -0.65 -12.11 -21.01
C PHE A 88 -0.05 -12.61 -19.70
N ALA A 89 1.27 -12.79 -19.59
CA ALA A 89 1.90 -13.17 -18.32
C ALA A 89 1.79 -12.07 -17.26
N ALA A 90 1.91 -10.79 -17.63
CA ALA A 90 1.72 -9.66 -16.72
C ALA A 90 0.26 -9.52 -16.28
N VAL A 91 -0.69 -9.75 -17.19
CA VAL A 91 -2.13 -9.78 -16.88
C VAL A 91 -2.46 -11.01 -16.02
N LYS A 92 -1.85 -12.16 -16.28
CA LYS A 92 -2.00 -13.42 -15.53
C LYS A 92 -1.31 -13.38 -14.17
N GLU A 93 -0.27 -12.56 -14.01
CA GLU A 93 0.38 -12.26 -12.73
C GLU A 93 -0.42 -11.28 -11.86
N ARG A 94 -1.57 -10.77 -12.32
CA ARG A 94 -2.57 -10.32 -11.33
C ARG A 94 -2.78 -11.50 -10.40
N PRO A 95 -2.60 -11.33 -9.08
CA PRO A 95 -2.88 -12.42 -8.17
C PRO A 95 -4.24 -12.94 -8.57
N GLN A 96 -4.33 -14.25 -8.82
CA GLN A 96 -5.55 -14.98 -8.57
C GLN A 96 -6.07 -14.36 -7.28
N THR A 97 -7.07 -13.48 -7.38
CA THR A 97 -7.66 -12.84 -6.23
C THR A 97 -8.13 -14.03 -5.45
N THR A 98 -7.41 -14.43 -4.41
CA THR A 98 -7.77 -15.58 -3.60
C THR A 98 -9.17 -15.25 -3.16
N PRO A 99 -10.19 -15.90 -3.75
CA PRO A 99 -11.55 -15.50 -3.46
C PRO A 99 -11.71 -15.71 -1.97
N LEU A 100 -12.34 -14.74 -1.31
CA LEU A 100 -12.63 -14.88 0.10
C LEU A 100 -13.46 -16.17 0.23
N SER A 101 -12.84 -17.23 0.74
CA SER A 101 -13.39 -18.58 0.69
C SER A 101 -14.23 -18.89 1.91
N ALA A 102 -14.08 -18.10 2.97
CA ALA A 102 -14.90 -18.18 4.16
C ALA A 102 -14.77 -16.94 5.05
N LEU A 103 -15.76 -16.76 5.92
CA LEU A 103 -15.72 -15.87 7.07
C LEU A 103 -15.82 -16.67 8.36
N LYS A 104 -15.14 -16.22 9.41
CA LYS A 104 -15.29 -16.74 10.77
C LYS A 104 -16.18 -15.77 11.57
N GLN A 105 -17.24 -16.29 12.17
CA GLN A 105 -18.15 -15.51 13.02
C GLN A 105 -17.64 -15.44 14.48
N ALA A 106 -18.25 -14.56 15.27
CA ALA A 106 -17.89 -14.36 16.68
C ALA A 106 -18.11 -15.60 17.56
N ASP A 107 -19.06 -16.46 17.19
CA ASP A 107 -19.32 -17.76 17.83
C ASP A 107 -18.31 -18.86 17.42
N GLY A 108 -17.36 -18.54 16.53
CA GLY A 108 -16.36 -19.45 16.00
C GLY A 108 -16.81 -20.26 14.79
N SER A 109 -18.07 -20.14 14.35
CA SER A 109 -18.59 -20.82 13.16
C SER A 109 -18.00 -20.23 11.87
N ARG A 110 -18.08 -21.01 10.78
CA ARG A 110 -17.48 -20.66 9.48
C ARG A 110 -18.56 -20.58 8.40
N ILE A 111 -18.68 -19.42 7.76
CA ILE A 111 -19.57 -19.21 6.61
C ILE A 111 -18.74 -19.40 5.34
N THR A 112 -19.20 -20.25 4.43
CA THR A 112 -18.57 -20.49 3.11
C THR A 112 -19.44 -20.08 1.93
N GLU A 113 -20.74 -19.86 2.16
CA GLU A 113 -21.71 -19.51 1.13
C GLU A 113 -21.61 -18.01 0.79
N VAL A 114 -21.42 -17.70 -0.50
CA VAL A 114 -21.21 -16.33 -0.98
C VAL A 114 -22.32 -15.36 -0.54
N PRO A 115 -23.63 -15.66 -0.69
CA PRO A 115 -24.68 -14.73 -0.27
C PRO A 115 -24.69 -14.48 1.24
N ALA A 116 -24.37 -15.50 2.05
CA ALA A 116 -24.29 -15.36 3.49
C ALA A 116 -23.05 -14.56 3.91
N MET A 117 -21.94 -14.70 3.18
CA MET A 117 -20.74 -13.89 3.39
C MET A 117 -20.99 -12.42 3.05
N GLU A 118 -21.65 -12.13 1.91
CA GLU A 118 -22.02 -10.77 1.53
C GLU A 118 -22.93 -10.10 2.56
N ALA A 119 -23.94 -10.82 3.06
CA ALA A 119 -24.82 -10.34 4.11
C ALA A 119 -24.04 -10.05 5.41
N ALA A 120 -23.19 -10.97 5.85
CA ALA A 120 -22.38 -10.81 7.05
C ALA A 120 -21.40 -9.62 6.96
N ILE A 121 -20.76 -9.43 5.79
CA ILE A 121 -19.86 -8.29 5.54
C ILE A 121 -20.66 -6.98 5.55
N THR A 122 -21.79 -6.94 4.84
CA THR A 122 -22.63 -5.74 4.75
C THR A 122 -23.13 -5.31 6.12
N ASP A 123 -23.64 -6.25 6.90
CA ASP A 123 -24.13 -6.02 8.25
C ASP A 123 -23.01 -5.57 9.19
N PHE A 124 -21.84 -6.24 9.15
CA PHE A 124 -20.67 -5.83 9.93
C PHE A 124 -20.26 -4.38 9.64
N TYR A 125 -20.05 -4.03 8.36
CA TYR A 125 -19.61 -2.67 8.01
C TYR A 125 -20.71 -1.64 8.21
N SER A 126 -21.99 -2.00 8.02
CA SER A 126 -23.11 -1.11 8.34
C SER A 126 -23.11 -0.74 9.83
N ARG A 127 -22.90 -1.73 10.71
CA ARG A 127 -22.79 -1.49 12.16
C ARG A 127 -21.53 -0.71 12.52
N LEU A 128 -20.40 -1.02 11.90
CA LEU A 128 -19.14 -0.31 12.11
C LEU A 128 -19.23 1.17 11.74
N TYR A 129 -19.81 1.49 10.57
CA TYR A 129 -19.92 2.86 10.07
C TYR A 129 -21.14 3.63 10.61
N ALA A 130 -22.13 2.94 11.19
CA ALA A 130 -23.23 3.60 11.89
C ALA A 130 -22.78 4.34 13.17
N GLY A 131 -21.53 4.15 13.62
CA GLY A 131 -20.98 4.86 14.78
C GLY A 131 -21.66 4.50 16.10
N LEU A 132 -22.39 3.38 16.15
CA LEU A 132 -23.08 2.95 17.35
C LEU A 132 -22.08 2.23 18.27
N PRO A 133 -21.81 2.76 19.49
CA PRO A 133 -20.98 2.04 20.44
C PRO A 133 -21.63 0.69 20.73
N SER A 134 -20.89 -0.36 20.42
CA SER A 134 -21.42 -1.73 20.41
C SER A 134 -21.57 -2.30 21.83
N SER A 135 -20.95 -1.66 22.82
CA SER A 135 -21.00 -2.00 24.25
C SER A 135 -20.43 -0.86 25.12
N GLU A 136 -20.68 -0.89 26.43
CA GLU A 136 -20.04 0.02 27.40
C GLU A 136 -18.51 -0.13 27.42
N ALA A 137 -18.00 -1.34 27.20
CA ALA A 137 -16.56 -1.59 27.11
C ALA A 137 -15.95 -0.90 25.88
N HIS A 138 -16.69 -0.80 24.76
CA HIS A 138 -16.25 -0.07 23.57
C HIS A 138 -16.14 1.44 23.89
N LEU A 139 -17.14 2.03 24.53
CA LEU A 139 -17.11 3.44 24.97
C LEU A 139 -15.91 3.73 25.88
N ALA A 140 -15.66 2.88 26.88
CA ALA A 140 -14.53 3.05 27.79
C ALA A 140 -13.18 2.94 27.07
N ALA A 141 -13.05 2.02 26.10
CA ALA A 141 -11.85 1.88 25.28
C ALA A 141 -11.64 3.08 24.34
N GLU A 142 -12.72 3.57 23.71
CA GLU A 142 -12.70 4.76 22.88
C GLU A 142 -12.23 5.98 23.68
N GLU A 143 -12.84 6.23 24.86
CA GLU A 143 -12.45 7.34 25.73
C GLU A 143 -11.00 7.21 26.22
N ALA A 144 -10.56 5.98 26.54
CA ALA A 144 -9.18 5.70 26.91
C ALA A 144 -8.18 5.94 25.76
N MET A 145 -8.59 5.82 24.50
CA MET A 145 -7.77 6.18 23.33
C MET A 145 -7.82 7.69 23.06
N LEU A 146 -9.02 8.28 23.04
CA LEU A 146 -9.24 9.69 22.74
C LEU A 146 -8.56 10.62 23.74
N ARG A 147 -8.40 10.24 25.01
CA ARG A 147 -7.66 11.04 26.01
C ARG A 147 -6.19 11.28 25.63
N HIS A 148 -5.61 10.41 24.80
CA HIS A 148 -4.23 10.57 24.30
C HIS A 148 -4.16 11.42 23.04
N ILE A 149 -5.30 11.65 22.38
CA ILE A 149 -5.39 12.56 21.25
C ILE A 149 -5.55 13.97 21.83
N PRO A 150 -4.59 14.88 21.61
CA PRO A 150 -4.69 16.23 22.14
C PRO A 150 -6.00 16.88 21.65
N PRO A 151 -6.75 17.54 22.54
CA PRO A 151 -8.05 18.11 22.21
C PRO A 151 -7.87 19.22 21.18
N ARG A 152 -8.18 18.88 19.93
CA ARG A 152 -8.18 19.74 18.73
C ARG A 152 -6.78 20.17 18.27
N PHE A 153 -6.44 19.73 17.06
CA PHE A 153 -5.28 20.18 16.26
C PHE A 153 -5.02 21.70 16.36
N LEU A 154 -6.08 22.51 16.33
CA LEU A 154 -6.00 23.98 16.42
C LEU A 154 -5.48 24.52 17.76
N GLN A 155 -5.64 23.81 18.88
CA GLN A 155 -5.09 24.26 20.18
C GLN A 155 -3.56 24.15 20.23
N ASN A 156 -2.98 23.28 19.39
CA ASN A 156 -1.53 23.12 19.26
C ASN A 156 -0.95 23.98 18.12
N CYS A 157 -1.79 24.70 17.38
CA CYS A 157 -1.35 25.58 16.31
C CYS A 157 -1.07 26.98 16.85
N SER A 158 -0.02 27.62 16.36
CA SER A 158 0.18 29.05 16.61
C SER A 158 -0.95 29.87 15.95
N PRO A 159 -1.23 31.09 16.43
CA PRO A 159 -2.20 31.99 15.78
C PRO A 159 -1.92 32.17 14.28
N ASP A 160 -0.65 32.21 13.89
CA ASP A 160 -0.22 32.34 12.49
C ASP A 160 -0.57 31.11 11.65
N GLN A 161 -0.41 29.89 12.21
CA GLN A 161 -0.81 28.65 11.53
C GLN A 161 -2.33 28.59 11.32
N VAL A 162 -3.10 29.01 12.32
CA VAL A 162 -4.56 29.07 12.21
C VAL A 162 -4.99 30.05 11.13
N ALA A 163 -4.35 31.22 11.05
CA ALA A 163 -4.59 32.20 10.00
C ALA A 163 -4.22 31.68 8.60
N ALA A 164 -3.12 30.92 8.50
CA ALA A 164 -2.65 30.36 7.23
C ALA A 164 -3.62 29.31 6.64
N PHE A 165 -4.27 28.48 7.45
CA PHE A 165 -5.17 27.42 6.94
C PHE A 165 -6.39 27.93 6.16
N GLY A 166 -6.82 29.17 6.41
CA GLY A 166 -7.92 29.82 5.69
C GLY A 166 -7.48 30.83 4.62
N ALA A 167 -6.17 31.04 4.46
CA ALA A 167 -5.63 32.02 3.54
C ALA A 167 -5.71 31.51 2.09
N VAL A 168 -5.78 32.46 1.14
CA VAL A 168 -5.65 32.13 -0.28
C VAL A 168 -4.21 31.72 -0.56
N PRO A 169 -3.96 30.59 -1.26
CA PRO A 169 -2.60 30.17 -1.59
C PRO A 169 -1.84 31.23 -2.39
N THR A 170 -0.60 31.45 -2.01
CA THR A 170 0.36 32.30 -2.73
C THR A 170 0.82 31.62 -4.03
N LYS A 171 1.42 32.40 -4.94
CA LYS A 171 1.93 31.87 -6.21
C LYS A 171 3.09 30.91 -5.98
N GLU A 172 3.91 31.20 -4.98
CA GLU A 172 5.05 30.41 -4.56
C GLU A 172 4.58 29.03 -4.05
N GLU A 173 3.59 29.00 -3.16
CA GLU A 173 2.99 27.75 -2.66
C GLU A 173 2.37 26.92 -3.79
N LEU A 174 1.71 27.57 -4.76
CA LEU A 174 1.17 26.87 -5.94
C LEU A 174 2.29 26.28 -6.81
N GLY A 175 3.39 27.03 -7.00
CA GLY A 175 4.56 26.55 -7.72
C GLY A 175 5.20 25.34 -7.04
N ASP A 176 5.39 25.40 -5.72
CA ASP A 176 5.93 24.30 -4.92
C ASP A 176 5.01 23.08 -4.96
N ALA A 177 3.69 23.30 -4.85
CA ALA A 177 2.70 22.23 -4.94
C ALA A 177 2.79 21.50 -6.28
N ILE A 178 2.90 22.22 -7.41
CA ILE A 178 3.07 21.62 -8.75
C ILE A 178 4.36 20.78 -8.82
N GLN A 179 5.46 21.26 -8.24
CA GLN A 179 6.72 20.51 -8.23
C GLN A 179 6.66 19.23 -7.39
N LEU A 180 5.87 19.24 -6.31
CA LEU A 180 5.64 18.09 -5.44
C LEU A 180 4.65 17.07 -6.02
N MET A 181 3.90 17.43 -7.08
CA MET A 181 2.98 16.49 -7.72
C MET A 181 3.75 15.31 -8.32
N ALA A 182 3.23 14.10 -8.09
CA ALA A 182 3.87 12.89 -8.59
C ALA A 182 3.74 12.79 -10.12
N ARG A 183 4.89 12.75 -10.81
CA ARG A 183 4.99 12.53 -12.26
C ARG A 183 4.67 11.08 -12.66
N ASP A 184 4.41 10.86 -13.94
CA ASP A 184 4.06 9.53 -14.49
C ASP A 184 2.84 8.87 -13.81
N ARG A 185 1.94 9.67 -13.24
CA ARG A 185 0.68 9.18 -12.65
C ARG A 185 -0.42 9.20 -13.69
N SER A 186 -1.37 8.28 -13.54
CA SER A 186 -2.58 8.29 -14.35
C SER A 186 -3.35 9.60 -14.11
N PRO A 187 -3.94 10.21 -15.15
CA PRO A 187 -4.69 11.44 -15.01
C PRO A 187 -5.91 11.24 -14.11
N GLY A 188 -6.36 12.33 -13.50
CA GLY A 188 -7.60 12.36 -12.73
C GLY A 188 -8.84 12.23 -13.63
N PRO A 189 -10.05 12.38 -13.05
CA PRO A 189 -11.30 12.41 -13.82
C PRO A 189 -11.36 13.51 -14.88
N ASP A 190 -10.55 14.55 -14.72
CA ASP A 190 -10.37 15.67 -15.65
C ASP A 190 -9.48 15.34 -16.87
N GLY A 191 -8.75 14.21 -16.84
CA GLY A 191 -7.90 13.78 -17.94
C GLY A 191 -6.55 14.53 -18.04
N VAL A 192 -6.25 15.45 -17.11
CA VAL A 192 -5.05 16.29 -17.19
C VAL A 192 -3.88 15.62 -16.47
N LEU A 193 -2.71 15.63 -17.12
CA LEU A 193 -1.46 15.12 -16.56
C LEU A 193 -0.72 16.22 -15.81
N VAL A 194 0.08 15.85 -14.80
CA VAL A 194 0.92 16.80 -14.04
C VAL A 194 1.88 17.55 -14.96
N GLU A 195 2.36 16.88 -16.00
CA GLU A 195 3.26 17.41 -17.02
C GLU A 195 2.65 18.57 -17.83
N PHE A 196 1.34 18.80 -17.74
CA PHE A 196 0.68 19.97 -18.33
C PHE A 196 0.98 21.26 -17.55
N TYR A 197 1.19 21.16 -16.24
CA TYR A 197 1.38 22.29 -15.33
C TYR A 197 2.86 22.63 -15.06
N SER A 198 3.78 21.78 -15.53
CA SER A 198 5.24 21.90 -15.36
C SER A 198 5.94 22.38 -16.62
#